data_AF-T0YEE3-F1
#
_entry.id   AF-T0YEE3-F1
#
_cell.length_a   1.000
_cell.length_b   1.000
_cell.length_c   1.000
_cell.angle_alpha   90.00
_cell.angle_beta   90.00
_cell.angle_gamma   90.00
#
_symmetry.space_group_name_H-M   'P 1'
#
loop_
_entity.id
_entity.type
_entity.pdbx_description
1 polymer ?
#
loop_
_entity_poly.entity_id
_entity_poly.type
_entity_poly.pdbx_seq_one_letter_code
_entity_poly.pdbx_strand_id
1 'polypeptide(L)'
;MAIESAFLRAHPHLVASVVVVLLSAALAGCSSSHRSAPPVAKAPIAPAKTASASIPSAAVALKAADRLAAMSVDQLMDQAQQALQGNRLVAPAGDNAFEYYLEVLQKSPHNRAAQSALRETFPYGAQIVDQTIHKKNFAEARREIGLLAKADPTDYTLTILRSKLDAARTLAAQQQKTKQDAAQMQTAAAAAQAQQVEQKQPVAAVQKQELEQAVAAAAL
;
A
#
# COMPACT_ATOMS: atom_id res chain seq x y z
N MET A 1 -23.95 -35.45 44.29
CA MET A 1 -23.07 -35.14 43.13
C MET A 1 -22.96 -33.62 43.06
N ALA A 2 -21.88 -32.94 43.45
CA ALA A 2 -20.50 -33.37 43.72
C ALA A 2 -19.83 -34.03 42.49
N ILE A 3 -18.55 -33.79 42.15
CA ILE A 3 -17.36 -33.43 42.95
C ILE A 3 -16.41 -32.49 42.14
N GLU A 4 -15.61 -31.63 42.83
CA GLU A 4 -14.37 -30.87 42.45
C GLU A 4 -14.29 -30.03 41.13
N SER A 5 -13.54 -28.91 41.00
CA SER A 5 -12.58 -28.14 41.84
C SER A 5 -11.05 -28.41 41.73
N ALA A 6 -10.42 -28.03 40.62
CA ALA A 6 -8.99 -27.62 40.53
C ALA A 6 -8.83 -26.69 39.29
N PHE A 7 -8.17 -25.51 39.27
CA PHE A 7 -7.12 -24.83 40.05
C PHE A 7 -5.65 -25.20 39.68
N LEU A 8 -4.73 -24.25 39.88
CA LEU A 8 -3.40 -24.04 39.20
C LEU A 8 -3.55 -23.39 37.81
N ARG A 9 -3.27 -22.10 37.54
CA ARG A 9 -2.51 -20.99 38.20
C ARG A 9 -0.97 -21.03 38.07
N ALA A 10 -0.43 -19.92 37.55
CA ALA A 10 0.98 -19.47 37.54
C ALA A 10 1.98 -20.24 36.64
N HIS A 11 3.13 -19.70 36.24
CA HIS A 11 3.48 -18.37 35.66
C HIS A 11 4.92 -18.44 35.04
N PRO A 12 5.50 -17.39 34.40
CA PRO A 12 6.67 -17.54 33.52
C PRO A 12 8.04 -17.37 34.24
N HIS A 13 9.10 -17.10 33.46
CA HIS A 13 10.52 -16.89 33.84
C HIS A 13 11.32 -18.19 34.08
N LEU A 14 12.65 -18.29 33.96
CA LEU A 14 13.72 -17.51 33.27
C LEU A 14 15.05 -18.27 33.51
N VAL A 15 15.68 -18.84 32.47
CA VAL A 15 17.07 -19.39 32.49
C VAL A 15 17.59 -19.33 31.05
N ALA A 16 18.61 -18.59 30.59
CA ALA A 16 19.69 -17.79 31.18
C ALA A 16 20.96 -18.53 31.64
N SER A 17 22.01 -18.46 30.80
CA SER A 17 23.45 -18.55 31.14
C SER A 17 24.01 -19.91 31.62
N VAL A 18 25.31 -20.26 31.50
CA VAL A 18 26.46 -19.95 30.59
C VAL A 18 27.60 -20.95 30.99
N VAL A 19 28.87 -20.77 30.55
CA VAL A 19 30.11 -21.54 30.90
C VAL A 19 30.33 -22.77 29.98
N VAL A 20 31.31 -22.89 29.04
CA VAL A 20 32.74 -22.45 28.86
C VAL A 20 33.75 -23.52 29.36
N VAL A 21 35.02 -23.51 28.85
CA VAL A 21 36.21 -24.37 29.20
C VAL A 21 36.29 -25.71 28.40
N LEU A 22 37.40 -26.18 27.76
CA LEU A 22 38.75 -25.65 27.38
C LEU A 22 39.42 -26.47 26.23
N LEU A 23 40.52 -25.93 25.63
CA LEU A 23 41.76 -26.50 25.01
C LEU A 23 41.95 -28.05 24.82
N SER A 24 42.74 -28.61 23.87
CA SER A 24 43.56 -28.10 22.73
C SER A 24 44.21 -29.23 21.87
N ALA A 25 44.59 -28.93 20.61
CA ALA A 25 45.57 -29.64 19.72
C ALA A 25 45.22 -31.10 19.29
N ALA A 26 45.52 -31.62 18.08
CA ALA A 26 46.00 -31.12 16.77
C ALA A 26 45.58 -32.18 15.68
N LEU A 27 46.11 -32.39 14.45
CA LEU A 27 47.24 -31.88 13.65
C LEU A 27 47.02 -32.22 12.13
N ALA A 28 47.62 -31.46 11.20
CA ALA A 28 47.98 -31.79 9.80
C ALA A 28 46.93 -32.28 8.75
N GLY A 29 46.98 -31.70 7.54
CA GLY A 29 46.76 -32.45 6.27
C GLY A 29 45.79 -31.89 5.21
N CYS A 30 46.34 -31.24 4.16
CA CYS A 30 45.76 -31.12 2.78
C CYS A 30 44.40 -30.38 2.59
N SER A 31 44.07 -29.81 1.42
CA SER A 31 44.88 -29.24 0.33
C SER A 31 44.05 -28.23 -0.51
N SER A 32 44.70 -27.21 -1.06
CA SER A 32 44.38 -26.47 -2.30
C SER A 32 42.95 -26.50 -2.88
N SER A 33 42.20 -25.39 -2.74
CA SER A 33 41.24 -24.87 -3.76
C SER A 33 40.72 -23.45 -3.42
N HIS A 34 41.61 -22.46 -3.35
CA HIS A 34 41.18 -21.07 -3.16
C HIS A 34 40.64 -20.48 -4.48
N ARG A 35 39.33 -20.59 -4.70
CA ARG A 35 38.67 -19.97 -5.86
C ARG A 35 38.59 -18.46 -5.67
N SER A 36 39.34 -17.70 -6.47
CA SER A 36 39.34 -16.24 -6.42
C SER A 36 37.95 -15.67 -6.71
N ALA A 37 37.39 -14.93 -5.76
CA ALA A 37 36.22 -14.09 -5.99
C ALA A 37 36.65 -12.79 -6.71
N PRO A 38 35.88 -12.29 -7.69
CA PRO A 38 36.14 -10.97 -8.27
C PRO A 38 35.90 -9.87 -7.23
N PRO A 39 36.67 -8.76 -7.25
CA PRO A 39 36.53 -7.69 -6.28
C PRO A 39 35.19 -6.96 -6.43
N VAL A 40 34.49 -6.75 -5.30
CA VAL A 40 33.21 -6.02 -5.28
C VAL A 40 33.46 -4.53 -5.52
N ALA A 41 33.24 -4.09 -6.75
CA ALA A 41 33.33 -2.68 -7.11
C ALA A 41 32.23 -1.88 -6.38
N LYS A 42 32.63 -0.87 -5.60
CA LYS A 42 31.71 0.07 -4.94
C LYS A 42 31.10 1.02 -5.98
N ALA A 43 29.97 0.63 -6.57
CA ALA A 43 29.13 1.56 -7.32
C ALA A 43 28.50 2.58 -6.35
N PRO A 44 28.48 3.89 -6.66
CA PRO A 44 27.89 4.89 -5.79
C PRO A 44 26.36 4.75 -5.75
N ILE A 45 25.78 4.88 -4.56
CA ILE A 45 24.32 4.88 -4.36
C ILE A 45 23.76 6.20 -4.87
N ALA A 46 23.34 6.24 -6.13
CA ALA A 46 22.48 7.31 -6.63
C ALA A 46 21.15 7.28 -5.84
N PRO A 47 20.62 8.44 -5.38
CA PRO A 47 19.41 8.47 -4.59
C PRO A 47 18.24 7.92 -5.41
N ALA A 48 17.54 6.92 -4.86
CA ALA A 48 16.34 6.35 -5.47
C ALA A 48 15.29 7.45 -5.61
N LYS A 49 15.13 7.97 -6.83
CA LYS A 49 14.19 9.03 -7.16
C LYS A 49 12.79 8.56 -6.76
N THR A 50 12.18 9.23 -5.78
CA THR A 50 10.92 8.82 -5.18
C THR A 50 9.85 8.68 -6.25
N ALA A 51 9.39 7.44 -6.46
CA ALA A 51 8.27 7.11 -7.32
C ALA A 51 6.97 7.58 -6.65
N SER A 52 6.78 8.90 -6.63
CA SER A 52 5.53 9.51 -6.20
C SER A 52 4.39 8.93 -7.03
N ALA A 53 3.34 8.45 -6.37
CA ALA A 53 2.18 7.85 -7.02
C ALA A 53 1.27 8.93 -7.65
N SER A 54 1.84 9.74 -8.55
CA SER A 54 1.10 10.67 -9.39
C SER A 54 0.22 9.86 -10.34
N ILE A 55 -1.09 9.82 -10.04
CA ILE A 55 -2.12 9.24 -10.90
C ILE A 55 -1.92 9.81 -12.32
N PRO A 56 -1.76 8.97 -13.37
CA PRO A 56 -1.61 9.47 -14.72
C PRO A 56 -2.90 10.21 -15.12
N SER A 57 -2.79 11.52 -15.32
CA SER A 57 -3.88 12.34 -15.86
C SER A 57 -4.37 11.73 -17.19
N ALA A 58 -5.65 11.91 -17.52
CA ALA A 58 -6.24 11.35 -18.75
C ALA A 58 -5.47 11.76 -20.02
N ALA A 59 -4.84 12.94 -20.04
CA ALA A 59 -3.97 13.40 -21.12
C ALA A 59 -2.66 12.58 -21.27
N VAL A 60 -2.20 11.88 -20.24
CA VAL A 60 -1.07 10.93 -20.29
C VAL A 60 -1.55 9.59 -20.86
N ALA A 61 -2.72 9.12 -20.45
CA ALA A 61 -3.31 7.88 -20.97
C ALA A 61 -3.66 7.98 -22.47
N LEU A 62 -4.22 9.12 -22.92
CA LEU A 62 -4.45 9.41 -24.34
C LEU A 62 -3.12 9.36 -25.13
N LYS A 63 -2.11 10.13 -24.71
CA LYS A 63 -0.79 10.12 -25.35
C LYS A 63 -0.10 8.76 -25.35
N ALA A 64 -0.41 7.89 -24.39
CA ALA A 64 0.08 6.52 -24.41
C ALA A 64 -0.63 5.68 -25.48
N ALA A 65 -1.97 5.75 -25.55
CA ALA A 65 -2.75 5.09 -26.60
C ALA A 65 -2.33 5.56 -27.99
N ASP A 66 -2.12 6.86 -28.21
CA ASP A 66 -1.62 7.42 -29.47
C ASP A 66 -0.26 6.81 -29.88
N ARG A 67 0.65 6.61 -28.91
CA ARG A 67 1.96 5.97 -29.19
C ARG A 67 1.85 4.48 -29.49
N LEU A 68 0.99 3.74 -28.79
CA LEU A 68 0.76 2.32 -29.09
C LEU A 68 0.12 2.17 -30.48
N ALA A 69 -0.87 3.01 -30.79
CA ALA A 69 -1.52 3.03 -32.09
C ALA A 69 -0.55 3.32 -33.26
N ALA A 70 0.54 4.06 -33.01
CA ALA A 70 1.58 4.37 -34.00
C ALA A 70 2.64 3.27 -34.21
N MET A 71 2.70 2.23 -33.38
CA MET A 71 3.70 1.14 -33.49
C MET A 71 3.29 0.08 -34.53
N SER A 72 4.28 -0.63 -35.09
CA SER A 72 4.02 -1.84 -35.88
C SER A 72 3.60 -3.03 -34.99
N VAL A 73 3.01 -4.07 -35.60
CA VAL A 73 2.65 -5.30 -34.87
C VAL A 73 3.87 -5.94 -34.21
N ASP A 74 5.01 -5.96 -34.90
CA ASP A 74 6.26 -6.55 -34.37
C ASP A 74 6.81 -5.74 -33.20
N GLN A 75 6.84 -4.40 -33.32
CA GLN A 75 7.22 -3.50 -32.23
C GLN A 75 6.34 -3.68 -31.00
N LEU A 76 5.02 -3.84 -31.18
CA LEU A 76 4.10 -4.09 -30.08
C LEU A 76 4.34 -5.46 -29.43
N MET A 77 4.64 -6.51 -30.22
CA MET A 77 5.00 -7.83 -29.69
C MET A 77 6.31 -7.79 -28.88
N ASP A 78 7.34 -7.10 -29.38
CA ASP A 78 8.61 -6.89 -28.67
C ASP A 78 8.40 -6.13 -27.35
N GLN A 79 7.63 -5.03 -27.37
CA GLN A 79 7.31 -4.27 -26.17
C GLN A 79 6.45 -5.07 -25.18
N ALA A 80 5.51 -5.90 -25.66
CA ALA A 80 4.73 -6.80 -24.81
C ALA A 80 5.63 -7.82 -24.09
N GLN A 81 6.59 -8.42 -24.81
CA GLN A 81 7.56 -9.35 -24.21
C GLN A 81 8.48 -8.65 -23.18
N GLN A 82 8.97 -7.44 -23.48
CA GLN A 82 9.76 -6.64 -22.53
C GLN A 82 8.95 -6.21 -21.30
N ALA A 83 7.65 -5.98 -21.46
CA ALA A 83 6.74 -5.71 -20.37
C ALA A 83 6.49 -6.97 -19.50
N LEU A 84 6.26 -8.14 -20.11
CA LEU A 84 6.15 -9.42 -19.39
C LEU A 84 7.42 -9.75 -18.59
N GLN A 85 8.61 -9.64 -19.20
CA GLN A 85 9.89 -9.88 -18.54
C GLN A 85 10.13 -8.90 -17.37
N GLY A 86 9.66 -7.65 -17.49
CA GLY A 86 9.67 -6.67 -16.40
C GLY A 86 8.50 -6.81 -15.41
N ASN A 87 7.70 -7.88 -15.49
CA ASN A 87 6.48 -8.13 -14.70
C ASN A 87 5.41 -7.01 -14.78
N ARG A 88 5.47 -6.16 -15.82
CA ARG A 88 4.52 -5.08 -16.12
C ARG A 88 3.33 -5.65 -16.88
N LEU A 89 2.49 -6.42 -16.19
CA LEU A 89 1.37 -7.15 -16.80
C LEU A 89 0.21 -6.24 -17.20
N VAL A 90 -0.44 -5.60 -16.21
CA VAL A 90 -1.61 -4.70 -16.40
C VAL A 90 -1.33 -3.24 -16.07
N ALA A 91 -0.15 -2.96 -15.48
CA ALA A 91 0.28 -1.63 -15.03
C ALA A 91 1.82 -1.52 -15.14
N PRO A 92 2.39 -0.29 -15.25
CA PRO A 92 1.71 1.01 -15.29
C PRO A 92 0.92 1.27 -16.58
N ALA A 93 -0.02 2.22 -16.54
CA ALA A 93 -0.77 2.65 -17.72
C ALA A 93 0.15 3.10 -18.86
N GLY A 94 -0.07 2.60 -20.09
CA GLY A 94 0.71 2.98 -21.27
C GLY A 94 2.09 2.32 -21.43
N ASP A 95 2.46 1.40 -20.53
CA ASP A 95 3.67 0.58 -20.59
C ASP A 95 3.44 -0.74 -19.83
N ASN A 96 2.60 -1.60 -20.39
CA ASN A 96 2.33 -2.94 -19.86
C ASN A 96 1.91 -3.92 -20.96
N ALA A 97 2.13 -5.21 -20.71
CA ALA A 97 1.95 -6.27 -21.70
C ALA A 97 0.52 -6.38 -22.23
N PHE A 98 -0.49 -6.18 -21.37
CA PHE A 98 -1.89 -6.26 -21.78
C PHE A 98 -2.27 -5.14 -22.76
N GLU A 99 -1.84 -3.90 -22.53
CA GLU A 99 -2.08 -2.80 -23.48
C GLU A 99 -1.40 -3.07 -24.85
N TYR A 100 -0.15 -3.56 -24.84
CA TYR A 100 0.55 -3.91 -26.07
C TYR A 100 -0.12 -5.07 -26.85
N TYR A 101 -0.48 -6.17 -26.18
CA TYR A 101 -1.16 -7.30 -26.86
C TYR A 101 -2.57 -6.94 -27.34
N LEU A 102 -3.31 -6.06 -26.64
CA LEU A 102 -4.61 -5.59 -27.08
C LEU A 102 -4.51 -4.65 -28.30
N GLU A 103 -3.43 -3.88 -28.42
CA GLU A 103 -3.13 -3.14 -29.66
C GLU A 103 -2.73 -4.07 -30.81
N VAL A 104 -1.95 -5.13 -30.54
CA VAL A 104 -1.71 -6.20 -31.54
C VAL A 104 -3.01 -6.82 -32.04
N LEU A 105 -3.99 -7.08 -31.17
CA LEU A 105 -5.28 -7.63 -31.58
C LEU A 105 -6.20 -6.63 -32.29
N GLN A 106 -6.07 -5.32 -32.04
CA GLN A 106 -6.75 -4.30 -32.85
C GLN A 106 -6.20 -4.25 -34.28
N LYS A 107 -4.87 -4.39 -34.45
CA LYS A 107 -4.21 -4.39 -35.77
C LYS A 107 -4.25 -5.75 -36.47
N SER A 108 -4.32 -6.84 -35.72
CA SER A 108 -4.29 -8.23 -36.21
C SER A 108 -5.19 -9.13 -35.34
N PRO A 109 -6.52 -9.12 -35.55
CA PRO A 109 -7.49 -9.81 -34.69
C PRO A 109 -7.31 -11.33 -34.57
N HIS A 110 -6.53 -11.94 -35.44
CA HIS A 110 -6.26 -13.38 -35.47
C HIS A 110 -4.84 -13.76 -35.03
N ASN A 111 -4.05 -12.80 -34.49
CA ASN A 111 -2.72 -13.08 -33.96
C ASN A 111 -2.81 -14.05 -32.76
N ARG A 112 -2.45 -15.32 -33.00
CA ARG A 112 -2.55 -16.39 -32.01
C ARG A 112 -1.60 -16.19 -30.82
N ALA A 113 -0.42 -15.60 -31.04
CA ALA A 113 0.54 -15.36 -29.97
C ALA A 113 0.00 -14.33 -28.95
N ALA A 114 -0.61 -13.24 -29.42
CA ALA A 114 -1.26 -12.26 -28.55
C ALA A 114 -2.51 -12.84 -27.85
N GLN A 115 -3.33 -13.65 -28.55
CA GLN A 115 -4.48 -14.33 -27.94
C GLN A 115 -4.06 -15.30 -26.83
N SER A 116 -3.02 -16.13 -27.06
CA SER A 116 -2.49 -17.05 -26.07
C SER A 116 -1.86 -16.31 -24.88
N ALA A 117 -0.98 -15.33 -25.14
CA ALA A 117 -0.30 -14.60 -24.07
C ALA A 117 -1.30 -13.88 -23.14
N LEU A 118 -2.35 -13.25 -23.67
CA LEU A 118 -3.40 -12.63 -22.86
C LEU A 118 -4.13 -13.65 -21.98
N ARG A 119 -4.48 -14.83 -22.51
CA ARG A 119 -5.14 -15.90 -21.75
C ARG A 119 -4.24 -16.50 -20.66
N GLU A 120 -3.01 -16.87 -21.03
CA GLU A 120 -2.03 -17.50 -20.14
C GLU A 120 -1.63 -16.57 -18.99
N THR A 121 -1.57 -15.26 -19.24
CA THR A 121 -1.18 -14.27 -18.22
C THR A 121 -2.34 -13.64 -17.46
N PHE A 122 -3.60 -13.89 -17.84
CA PHE A 122 -4.80 -13.36 -17.17
C PHE A 122 -4.85 -13.61 -15.66
N PRO A 123 -4.55 -14.83 -15.13
CA PRO A 123 -4.62 -15.07 -13.69
C PRO A 123 -3.61 -14.23 -12.89
N TYR A 124 -2.43 -14.01 -13.45
CA TYR A 124 -1.38 -13.17 -12.85
C TYR A 124 -1.73 -11.68 -12.93
N GLY A 125 -2.34 -11.25 -14.03
CA GLY A 125 -2.93 -9.91 -14.16
C GLY A 125 -4.00 -9.67 -13.10
N ALA A 126 -4.96 -10.59 -12.95
CA ALA A 126 -6.01 -10.53 -11.94
C ALA A 126 -5.46 -10.47 -10.50
N GLN A 127 -4.38 -11.19 -10.18
CA GLN A 127 -3.71 -11.11 -8.89
C GLN A 127 -3.11 -9.71 -8.64
N ILE A 128 -2.55 -9.05 -9.67
CA ILE A 128 -2.03 -7.68 -9.54
C ILE A 128 -3.18 -6.69 -9.26
N VAL A 129 -4.30 -6.82 -9.97
CA VAL A 129 -5.50 -5.99 -9.71
C VAL A 129 -6.00 -6.17 -8.26
N ASP A 130 -6.02 -7.40 -7.76
CA ASP A 130 -6.38 -7.68 -6.38
C ASP A 130 -5.45 -6.97 -5.39
N GLN A 131 -4.14 -6.93 -5.66
CA GLN A 131 -3.20 -6.14 -4.87
C GLN A 131 -3.44 -4.63 -5.01
N THR A 132 -3.80 -4.12 -6.19
CA THR A 132 -4.13 -2.69 -6.40
C THR A 132 -5.39 -2.28 -5.63
N ILE A 133 -6.39 -3.16 -5.52
CA ILE A 133 -7.57 -3.00 -4.65
C ILE A 133 -7.15 -2.97 -3.18
N HIS A 134 -6.33 -3.93 -2.71
CA HIS A 134 -5.83 -3.97 -1.32
C HIS A 134 -4.98 -2.73 -0.96
N LYS A 135 -4.19 -2.21 -1.90
CA LYS A 135 -3.43 -0.94 -1.78
C LYS A 135 -4.33 0.31 -1.78
N LYS A 136 -5.66 0.15 -1.88
CA LYS A 136 -6.69 1.21 -1.97
C LYS A 136 -6.53 2.15 -3.17
N ASN A 137 -5.78 1.77 -4.21
CA ASN A 137 -5.64 2.56 -5.42
C ASN A 137 -6.82 2.29 -6.38
N PHE A 138 -8.01 2.70 -5.94
CA PHE A 138 -9.29 2.35 -6.56
C PHE A 138 -9.46 2.90 -7.99
N ALA A 139 -8.77 3.99 -8.32
CA ALA A 139 -8.78 4.55 -9.67
C ALA A 139 -8.03 3.63 -10.66
N GLU A 140 -6.84 3.17 -10.27
CA GLU A 140 -6.01 2.27 -11.08
C GLU A 140 -6.61 0.86 -11.14
N ALA A 141 -7.07 0.31 -10.01
CA ALA A 141 -7.75 -0.99 -9.99
C ALA A 141 -8.93 -1.05 -10.98
N ARG A 142 -9.73 0.02 -11.06
CA ARG A 142 -10.82 0.13 -12.05
C ARG A 142 -10.31 0.15 -13.50
N ARG A 143 -9.17 0.79 -13.76
CA ARG A 143 -8.51 0.83 -15.07
C ARG A 143 -8.01 -0.57 -15.46
N GLU A 144 -7.36 -1.26 -14.54
CA GLU A 144 -6.83 -2.62 -14.74
C GLU A 144 -7.97 -3.65 -14.94
N ILE A 145 -9.07 -3.57 -14.19
CA ILE A 145 -10.29 -4.38 -14.45
C ILE A 145 -10.82 -4.12 -15.87
N GLY A 146 -10.84 -2.86 -16.30
CA GLY A 146 -11.23 -2.47 -17.66
C GLY A 146 -10.26 -2.92 -18.75
N LEU A 147 -9.03 -3.27 -18.39
CA LEU A 147 -8.02 -3.82 -19.28
C LEU A 147 -8.14 -5.34 -19.39
N LEU A 148 -8.27 -6.05 -18.26
CA LEU A 148 -8.60 -7.48 -18.24
C LEU A 148 -9.90 -7.78 -19.00
N ALA A 149 -10.94 -6.95 -18.82
CA ALA A 149 -12.22 -7.10 -19.51
C ALA A 149 -12.17 -6.89 -21.04
N LYS A 150 -11.07 -6.38 -21.59
CA LYS A 150 -10.82 -6.36 -23.04
C LYS A 150 -10.10 -7.61 -23.54
N ALA A 151 -9.37 -8.29 -22.66
CA ALA A 151 -8.63 -9.52 -22.97
C ALA A 151 -9.54 -10.75 -22.92
N ASP A 152 -10.36 -10.87 -21.88
CA ASP A 152 -11.48 -11.81 -21.81
C ASP A 152 -12.66 -11.13 -21.08
N PRO A 153 -13.75 -10.76 -21.77
CA PRO A 153 -14.93 -10.17 -21.14
C PRO A 153 -15.82 -11.18 -20.39
N THR A 154 -15.58 -12.48 -20.57
CA THR A 154 -16.40 -13.59 -20.03
C THR A 154 -15.84 -14.21 -18.74
N ASP A 155 -14.57 -13.96 -18.40
CA ASP A 155 -13.95 -14.50 -17.19
C ASP A 155 -14.65 -14.03 -15.90
N TYR A 156 -15.14 -15.00 -15.11
CA TYR A 156 -15.86 -14.77 -13.85
C TYR A 156 -15.05 -14.01 -12.79
N THR A 157 -13.72 -14.07 -12.85
CA THR A 157 -12.80 -13.31 -11.99
C THR A 157 -13.06 -11.81 -12.06
N LEU A 158 -13.52 -11.29 -13.20
CA LEU A 158 -13.92 -9.89 -13.32
C LEU A 158 -15.08 -9.52 -12.39
N THR A 159 -16.04 -10.42 -12.19
CA THR A 159 -17.16 -10.24 -11.26
C THR A 159 -16.68 -10.24 -9.81
N ILE A 160 -15.69 -11.07 -9.49
CA ILE A 160 -15.03 -11.09 -8.17
C ILE A 160 -14.28 -9.76 -7.94
N LEU A 161 -13.46 -9.33 -8.89
CA LEU A 161 -12.64 -8.10 -8.78
C LEU A 161 -13.51 -6.84 -8.68
N ARG A 162 -14.60 -6.74 -9.44
CA ARG A 162 -15.57 -5.63 -9.34
C ARG A 162 -16.21 -5.59 -7.95
N SER A 163 -16.72 -6.73 -7.48
CA SER A 163 -17.32 -6.87 -6.14
C SER A 163 -16.34 -6.49 -5.01
N LYS A 164 -15.08 -6.95 -5.10
CA LYS A 164 -14.00 -6.58 -4.17
C LYS A 164 -13.70 -5.08 -4.19
N LEU A 165 -13.60 -4.48 -5.38
CA LEU A 165 -13.33 -3.05 -5.54
C LEU A 165 -14.40 -2.20 -4.88
N ASP A 166 -15.69 -2.47 -5.14
CA ASP A 166 -16.77 -1.64 -4.62
C ASP A 166 -17.00 -1.85 -3.11
N ALA A 167 -16.78 -3.06 -2.59
CA ALA A 167 -16.74 -3.31 -1.14
C ALA A 167 -15.59 -2.53 -0.46
N ALA A 168 -14.38 -2.58 -1.02
CA ALA A 168 -13.22 -1.88 -0.48
C ALA A 168 -13.37 -0.34 -0.54
N ARG A 169 -13.99 0.19 -1.60
CA ARG A 169 -14.35 1.62 -1.72
C ARG A 169 -15.38 2.04 -0.69
N THR A 170 -16.42 1.23 -0.48
CA THR A 170 -17.48 1.48 0.52
C THR A 170 -16.90 1.54 1.93
N LEU A 171 -16.06 0.56 2.29
CA LEU A 171 -15.35 0.54 3.58
C LEU A 171 -14.42 1.74 3.75
N ALA A 172 -13.69 2.14 2.70
CA ALA A 172 -12.81 3.31 2.75
C ALA A 172 -13.60 4.63 2.94
N ALA A 173 -14.74 4.78 2.27
CA ALA A 173 -15.62 5.94 2.43
C ALA A 173 -16.21 6.03 3.86
N GLN A 174 -16.66 4.90 4.42
CA GLN A 174 -17.09 4.81 5.82
C GLN A 174 -15.97 5.20 6.80
N GLN A 175 -14.77 4.61 6.62
CA GLN A 175 -13.58 4.94 7.44
C GLN A 175 -13.20 6.42 7.35
N GLN A 176 -13.37 7.06 6.18
CA GLN A 176 -13.10 8.48 6.02
C GLN A 176 -14.17 9.35 6.70
N LYS A 177 -15.46 9.00 6.57
CA LYS A 177 -16.54 9.72 7.26
C LYS A 177 -16.38 9.64 8.78
N THR A 178 -16.19 8.47 9.37
CA THR A 178 -16.02 8.33 10.83
C THR A 178 -14.82 9.14 11.35
N LYS A 179 -13.75 9.28 10.57
CA LYS A 179 -12.61 10.15 10.92
C LYS A 179 -12.97 11.64 10.84
N GLN A 180 -13.77 12.06 9.86
CA GLN A 180 -14.25 13.44 9.74
C GLN A 180 -15.21 13.79 10.88
N ASP A 181 -16.19 12.92 11.16
CA ASP A 181 -17.15 13.09 12.26
C ASP A 181 -16.41 13.19 13.61
N ALA A 182 -15.45 12.30 13.88
CA ALA A 182 -14.65 12.33 15.11
C ALA A 182 -13.75 13.57 15.22
N ALA A 183 -13.14 14.03 14.12
CA ALA A 183 -12.34 15.26 14.11
C ALA A 183 -13.23 16.50 14.37
N GLN A 184 -14.42 16.56 13.77
CA GLN A 184 -15.39 17.63 14.03
C GLN A 184 -15.81 17.67 15.51
N MET A 185 -16.14 16.51 16.10
CA MET A 185 -16.45 16.41 17.54
C MET A 185 -15.30 16.89 18.42
N GLN A 186 -14.05 16.54 18.09
CA GLN A 186 -12.87 17.02 18.82
C GLN A 186 -12.70 18.54 18.70
N THR A 187 -12.86 19.13 17.51
CA THR A 187 -12.78 20.59 17.33
C THR A 187 -13.90 21.33 18.04
N ALA A 188 -15.12 20.79 18.04
CA ALA A 188 -16.27 21.38 18.73
C ALA A 188 -16.10 21.32 20.26
N ALA A 189 -15.60 20.20 20.79
CA ALA A 189 -15.29 20.06 22.21
C ALA A 189 -14.18 21.03 22.67
N ALA A 190 -13.12 21.19 21.87
CA ALA A 190 -12.05 22.15 22.16
C ALA A 190 -12.56 23.61 22.14
N ALA A 191 -13.39 23.97 21.15
CA ALA A 191 -13.99 25.30 21.08
C ALA A 191 -14.92 25.59 22.27
N ALA A 192 -15.75 24.62 22.66
CA ALA A 192 -16.63 24.75 23.83
C ALA A 192 -15.85 24.87 25.16
N GLN A 193 -14.72 24.16 25.29
CA GLN A 193 -13.83 24.30 26.45
C GLN A 193 -13.17 25.68 26.50
N ALA A 194 -12.67 26.21 25.37
CA ALA A 194 -12.10 27.55 25.30
C ALA A 194 -13.12 28.62 25.71
N GLN A 195 -14.34 28.56 25.18
CA GLN A 195 -15.44 29.47 25.56
C GLN A 195 -15.76 29.41 27.06
N GLN A 196 -15.76 28.22 27.68
CA GLN A 196 -15.98 28.09 29.12
C GLN A 196 -14.84 28.64 29.98
N VAL A 197 -13.59 28.62 29.50
CA VAL A 197 -12.46 29.26 30.21
C VAL A 197 -12.60 30.79 30.13
N GLU A 198 -12.85 31.31 28.93
CA GLU A 198 -12.95 32.76 28.70
C GLU A 198 -14.14 33.39 29.43
N GLN A 199 -15.29 32.70 29.50
CA GLN A 199 -16.46 33.16 30.27
C GLN A 199 -16.24 33.15 31.80
N LYS A 200 -15.33 32.31 32.33
CA LYS A 200 -15.08 32.21 33.79
C LYS A 200 -14.05 33.23 34.30
N GLN A 201 -13.12 33.67 33.45
CA GLN A 201 -12.08 34.63 33.83
C GLN A 201 -12.61 36.00 34.31
N PRO A 202 -13.55 36.69 33.63
CA PRO A 202 -14.01 38.01 34.08
C PRO A 202 -14.79 37.93 35.40
N VAL A 203 -15.59 36.87 35.61
CA VAL A 203 -16.37 36.69 36.85
C VAL A 203 -15.44 36.47 38.04
N ALA A 204 -14.41 35.63 37.89
CA ALA A 204 -13.42 35.39 38.93
C ALA A 204 -12.52 36.60 39.21
N ALA A 205 -12.24 37.44 38.20
CA ALA A 205 -11.50 38.69 38.36
C ALA A 205 -12.32 39.74 39.16
N VAL A 206 -13.57 39.97 38.78
CA VAL A 206 -14.48 40.91 39.48
C VAL A 206 -14.69 40.47 40.93
N GLN A 207 -14.99 39.20 41.17
CA GLN A 207 -15.21 38.69 42.53
C GLN A 207 -13.96 38.80 43.42
N LYS A 208 -12.75 38.71 42.86
CA LYS A 208 -11.51 39.02 43.59
C LYS A 208 -11.42 40.50 43.96
N GLN A 209 -11.70 41.39 43.02
CA GLN A 209 -11.64 42.84 43.27
C GLN A 209 -12.68 43.28 44.31
N GLU A 210 -13.89 42.72 44.28
CA GLU A 210 -14.91 42.95 45.31
C GLU A 210 -14.45 42.44 46.70
N LEU A 211 -13.83 41.25 46.77
CA LEU A 211 -13.35 40.71 48.04
C LEU A 211 -12.18 41.53 48.62
N GLU A 212 -11.23 41.95 47.77
CA GLU A 212 -10.09 42.78 48.17
C GLU A 212 -10.56 44.18 48.62
N GLN A 213 -11.57 44.77 47.97
CA GLN A 213 -12.20 46.02 48.41
C GLN A 213 -12.97 45.87 49.73
N ALA A 214 -13.72 44.77 49.91
CA ALA A 214 -14.45 44.50 51.14
C ALA A 214 -13.52 44.30 52.35
N VAL A 215 -12.40 43.59 52.16
CA VAL A 215 -11.38 43.42 53.21
C VAL A 215 -10.68 44.74 53.54
N ALA A 216 -10.38 45.58 52.53
CA ALA A 216 -9.80 46.90 52.76
C ALA A 216 -10.76 47.85 53.51
N ALA A 217 -12.07 47.80 53.20
CA ALA A 217 -13.09 48.61 53.86
C ALA A 217 -13.36 48.18 55.31
N ALA A 218 -13.07 46.92 55.68
CA ALA A 218 -13.23 46.40 57.04
C ALA A 218 -12.00 46.62 57.94
N ALA A 219 -10.97 47.32 57.45
CA ALA A 219 -9.72 47.59 58.16
C ALA A 219 -9.52 49.08 58.54
N LEU A 220 -10.61 49.86 58.52
CA LEU A 220 -10.69 51.29 58.83
C LEU A 220 -11.70 51.56 59.96
#